data_AF-A0A950M0F3-F1
#
_entry.id   AF-A0A950M0F3-F1
#
_cell.length_a   1.000
_cell.length_b   1.000
_cell.length_c   1.000
_cell.angle_alpha   90.00
_cell.angle_beta   90.00
_cell.angle_gamma   90.00
#
_symmetry.space_group_name_H-M   'P 1'
#
loop_
_entity.id
_entity.type
_entity.pdbx_description
1 polymer ?
#
loop_
_entity_poly.entity_id
_entity_poly.type
_entity_poly.pdbx_seq_one_letter_code
_entity_poly.pdbx_strand_id
1 'polypeptide(L)'
;MAGHGVSQRGPADPAPRCEPRRRGSADLVLDLVLISGDGTVGAPDRAPFDAIIVTCAVSHIPPAWITQLTPGGRLIAPFGSASGALAVLTKAEDDVVVGSFDELTGYFMPLRDRAEDPRGPLEVYGLPQVDPPTPYEAVTDLNPHDLLEPEFQFWLELHLAPVNLAVTEPTEHQPGTLLVHTSDSYATVSTQPRVDGTYLVRQFGRRRPCDTIETAWRSRQHHGRPGRTRLGIRASTDVNQQYLWLGSHTGDGSK
;
A
#
# COMPACT_ATOMS: atom_id res chain seq x y z
N MET A 1 25.45 -26.88 21.68
CA MET A 1 24.52 -25.99 22.44
C MET A 1 23.30 -25.79 21.57
N ALA A 2 22.19 -26.38 22.00
CA ALA A 2 21.00 -26.58 21.19
C ALA A 2 20.21 -25.27 21.03
N GLY A 3 19.96 -24.87 19.79
CA GLY A 3 18.82 -24.04 19.42
C GLY A 3 17.77 -24.94 18.79
N HIS A 4 16.52 -24.85 19.24
CA HIS A 4 15.32 -25.29 18.53
C HIS A 4 14.16 -24.42 19.04
N GLY A 5 13.68 -23.50 18.21
CA GLY A 5 12.46 -22.72 18.44
C GLY A 5 11.58 -22.83 17.21
N VAL A 6 10.87 -23.96 17.08
CA VAL A 6 9.83 -24.17 16.07
C VAL A 6 8.58 -23.41 16.52
N SER A 7 8.16 -22.39 15.77
CA SER A 7 6.85 -21.77 15.97
C SER A 7 5.83 -22.51 15.10
N GLN A 8 5.10 -23.45 15.70
CA GLN A 8 3.97 -24.10 15.05
C GLN A 8 2.79 -23.13 14.93
N ARG A 9 2.12 -23.16 13.77
CA ARG A 9 0.84 -22.47 13.53
C ARG A 9 -0.25 -23.13 14.39
N GLY A 10 -0.78 -22.41 15.37
CA GLY A 10 -2.06 -22.71 16.02
C GLY A 10 -3.24 -22.09 15.27
N PRO A 11 -4.48 -22.61 15.45
CA PRO A 11 -5.67 -22.05 14.82
C PRO A 11 -5.98 -20.65 15.35
N ALA A 12 -6.65 -19.85 14.51
CA ALA A 12 -6.97 -18.43 14.69
C ALA A 12 -7.18 -17.99 16.15
N ASP A 13 -6.28 -17.14 16.63
CA ASP A 13 -6.38 -16.47 17.92
C ASP A 13 -7.56 -15.48 17.89
N PRO A 14 -8.55 -15.57 18.80
CA PRO A 14 -9.62 -14.59 18.88
C PRO A 14 -9.05 -13.19 19.14
N ALA A 15 -9.58 -12.19 18.44
CA ALA A 15 -9.12 -10.80 18.50
C ALA A 15 -8.86 -10.34 19.96
N PRO A 16 -7.74 -9.65 20.24
CA PRO A 16 -7.41 -9.24 21.59
C PRO A 16 -8.53 -8.37 22.16
N ARG A 17 -9.09 -8.80 23.30
CA ARG A 17 -10.03 -7.98 24.07
C ARG A 17 -9.28 -6.75 24.56
N CYS A 18 -9.70 -5.58 24.08
CA CYS A 18 -9.16 -4.30 24.51
C CYS A 18 -9.76 -3.95 25.87
N GLU A 19 -9.07 -4.30 26.96
CA GLU A 19 -9.35 -3.71 28.27
C GLU A 19 -8.67 -2.33 28.35
N PRO A 20 -9.39 -1.24 28.67
CA PRO A 20 -8.79 0.09 28.71
C PRO A 20 -7.80 0.19 29.86
N ARG A 21 -6.51 0.27 29.53
CA ARG A 21 -5.44 0.56 30.48
C ARG A 21 -5.48 2.05 30.86
N ARG A 22 -6.30 2.39 31.86
CA ARG A 22 -6.27 3.72 32.50
C ARG A 22 -4.96 3.86 33.29
N ARG A 23 -3.97 4.57 32.73
CA ARG A 23 -2.86 5.13 33.51
C ARG A 23 -3.16 6.61 33.75
N GLY A 24 -3.12 7.01 35.02
CA GLY A 24 -3.48 8.36 35.46
C GLY A 24 -2.57 9.41 34.84
N SER A 25 -3.19 10.49 34.37
CA SER A 25 -2.57 11.74 33.92
C SER A 25 -3.67 12.80 33.95
N ALA A 26 -3.29 14.04 34.30
CA ALA A 26 -4.14 15.20 34.60
C ALA A 26 -5.39 15.36 33.71
N ASP A 27 -6.46 15.89 34.32
CA ASP A 27 -7.83 16.05 33.79
C ASP A 27 -7.92 16.78 32.43
N LEU A 28 -7.59 16.07 31.35
CA LEU A 28 -8.09 16.37 30.02
C LEU A 28 -9.49 15.77 29.94
N VAL A 29 -10.52 16.62 30.03
CA VAL A 29 -11.90 16.24 29.73
C VAL A 29 -11.99 16.06 28.21
N LEU A 30 -11.78 14.82 27.76
CA LEU A 30 -12.02 14.43 26.37
C LEU A 30 -13.37 13.71 26.33
N ASP A 31 -14.32 14.23 25.55
CA ASP A 31 -15.56 13.54 25.24
C ASP A 31 -15.28 12.46 24.18
N LEU A 32 -14.89 11.28 24.65
CA LEU A 32 -14.49 10.16 23.81
C LEU A 32 -15.54 9.05 23.87
N VAL A 33 -16.00 8.64 22.70
CA VAL A 33 -16.86 7.47 22.54
C VAL A 33 -16.06 6.37 21.85
N LEU A 34 -15.95 5.22 22.51
CA LEU A 34 -15.36 4.02 21.92
C LEU A 34 -16.46 3.17 21.27
N ILE A 35 -16.30 2.88 19.99
CA ILE A 35 -17.17 1.99 19.22
C ILE A 35 -16.34 0.77 18.83
N SER A 36 -16.81 -0.42 19.21
CA SER A 36 -16.20 -1.68 18.79
C SER A 36 -16.98 -2.24 17.61
N GLY A 37 -16.35 -2.30 16.44
CA GLY A 37 -17.01 -2.78 15.22
C GLY A 37 -16.08 -2.73 14.02
N ASP A 38 -16.66 -2.95 12.84
CA ASP A 38 -15.96 -2.84 11.57
C ASP A 38 -15.83 -1.36 11.16
N GLY A 39 -14.59 -0.87 11.12
CA GLY A 39 -14.29 0.52 10.75
C GLY A 39 -14.68 0.89 9.31
N THR A 40 -14.86 -0.09 8.41
CA THR A 40 -15.32 0.17 7.04
C THR A 40 -16.75 0.72 7.00
N VAL A 41 -17.56 0.38 8.00
CA VAL A 41 -18.97 0.80 8.11
C VAL A 41 -19.08 2.19 8.78
N GLY A 42 -18.02 2.67 9.42
CA GLY A 42 -18.02 3.92 10.17
C GLY A 42 -18.94 3.86 11.40
N ALA A 43 -19.59 4.97 11.71
CA ALA A 43 -20.50 5.12 12.85
C ALA A 43 -21.73 5.94 12.44
N PRO A 44 -22.68 5.36 11.68
CA PRO A 44 -23.79 6.09 11.09
C PRO A 44 -24.68 6.81 12.12
N ASP A 45 -24.87 6.22 13.31
CA ASP A 45 -25.65 6.83 14.40
C ASP A 45 -25.02 8.09 15.00
N ARG A 46 -23.77 8.39 14.64
CA ARG A 46 -23.00 9.56 15.10
C ARG A 46 -22.66 10.52 13.96
N ALA A 47 -22.99 10.17 12.72
CA ALA A 47 -22.83 11.04 11.58
C ALA A 47 -23.78 12.25 11.68
N PRO A 48 -23.44 13.38 11.04
CA PRO A 48 -22.28 13.59 10.19
C PRO A 48 -21.01 13.99 10.96
N PHE A 49 -19.84 13.78 10.35
CA PHE A 49 -18.53 14.15 10.87
C PHE A 49 -17.92 15.31 10.09
N ASP A 50 -17.30 16.26 10.78
CA ASP A 50 -16.50 17.31 10.14
C ASP A 50 -15.17 16.79 9.61
N ALA A 51 -14.62 15.77 10.27
CA ALA A 51 -13.40 15.10 9.86
C ALA A 51 -13.42 13.62 10.20
N ILE A 52 -12.89 12.80 9.29
CA ILE A 52 -12.60 11.39 9.49
C ILE A 52 -11.09 11.20 9.33
N ILE A 53 -10.44 10.70 10.38
CA ILE A 53 -9.01 10.37 10.38
C ILE A 53 -8.88 8.86 10.50
N VAL A 54 -8.21 8.26 9.52
CA VAL A 54 -8.05 6.81 9.42
C VAL A 54 -6.62 6.45 9.81
N THR A 55 -6.47 5.43 10.65
CA THR A 55 -5.17 4.96 11.16
C THR A 55 -4.84 3.56 10.69
N CYS A 56 -5.30 3.20 9.49
CA CYS A 56 -4.99 1.97 8.78
C CYS A 56 -4.91 2.26 7.27
N ALA A 57 -4.06 1.53 6.56
CA ALA A 57 -3.88 1.73 5.12
C ALA A 57 -5.04 1.14 4.31
N VAL A 58 -5.50 1.85 3.29
CA VAL A 58 -6.59 1.42 2.40
C VAL A 58 -6.17 1.40 0.94
N SER A 59 -6.72 0.46 0.18
CA SER A 59 -6.64 0.42 -1.28
C SER A 59 -7.73 1.25 -1.96
N HIS A 60 -8.84 1.46 -1.25
CA HIS A 60 -10.02 2.17 -1.71
C HIS A 60 -10.65 2.94 -0.55
N ILE A 61 -11.36 4.03 -0.82
CA ILE A 61 -12.11 4.76 0.20
C ILE A 61 -13.49 4.10 0.37
N PRO A 62 -13.83 3.54 1.54
CA PRO A 62 -15.17 3.01 1.81
C PRO A 62 -16.27 4.06 1.62
N PRO A 63 -17.36 3.71 0.91
CA PRO A 63 -18.50 4.62 0.69
C PRO A 63 -19.09 5.21 1.98
N ALA A 64 -19.11 4.42 3.05
CA ALA A 64 -19.68 4.84 4.33
C ALA A 64 -18.96 6.07 4.90
N TRP A 65 -17.65 6.21 4.68
CA TRP A 65 -16.89 7.37 5.15
C TRP A 65 -17.31 8.64 4.40
N ILE A 66 -17.59 8.53 3.10
CA ILE A 66 -18.04 9.64 2.26
C ILE A 66 -19.46 10.07 2.67
N THR A 67 -20.38 9.12 2.82
CA THR A 67 -21.76 9.40 3.23
C THR A 67 -21.83 10.06 4.61
N GLN A 68 -20.95 9.66 5.53
CA GLN A 68 -20.96 10.16 6.91
C GLN A 68 -20.22 11.49 7.11
N LEU A 69 -19.60 12.07 6.09
CA LEU A 69 -18.97 13.41 6.17
C LEU A 69 -19.98 14.54 5.96
N THR A 70 -19.78 15.66 6.66
CA THR A 70 -20.44 16.94 6.35
C THR A 70 -19.99 17.46 4.98
N PRO A 71 -20.82 18.25 4.25
CA PRO A 71 -20.34 18.98 3.08
C PRO A 71 -19.12 19.84 3.42
N GLY A 72 -18.04 19.74 2.65
CA GLY A 72 -16.76 20.37 2.96
C GLY A 72 -15.93 19.70 4.06
N GLY A 73 -16.44 18.61 4.66
CA GLY A 73 -15.73 17.82 5.66
C GLY A 73 -14.49 17.13 5.09
N ARG A 74 -13.56 16.76 5.97
CA ARG A 74 -12.22 16.27 5.60
C ARG A 74 -12.05 14.78 5.85
N LEU A 75 -11.48 14.07 4.87
CA LEU A 75 -11.08 12.67 5.03
C LEU A 75 -9.56 12.58 4.91
N ILE A 76 -8.92 12.02 5.92
CA ILE A 76 -7.48 11.80 5.92
C ILE A 76 -7.24 10.31 6.10
N ALA A 77 -6.69 9.65 5.07
CA ALA A 77 -6.48 8.22 5.09
C ALA A 77 -5.13 7.82 4.48
N PRO A 78 -4.35 6.95 5.14
CA PRO A 78 -3.22 6.29 4.50
C PRO A 78 -3.73 5.45 3.35
N PHE A 79 -3.18 5.67 2.15
CA PHE A 79 -3.64 5.08 0.91
C PHE A 79 -2.49 4.34 0.23
N GLY A 80 -2.74 3.11 -0.22
CA GLY A 80 -1.72 2.20 -0.73
C GLY A 80 -1.36 1.09 0.27
N SER A 81 -0.21 0.44 0.05
CA SER A 81 0.34 -0.62 0.90
C SER A 81 1.16 -0.04 2.07
N ALA A 82 2.04 -0.85 2.67
CA ALA A 82 2.88 -0.44 3.80
C ALA A 82 3.69 0.84 3.51
N SER A 83 4.07 1.11 2.26
CA SER A 83 4.76 2.33 1.78
C SER A 83 3.82 3.45 1.30
N GLY A 84 2.57 3.48 1.79
CA GLY A 84 1.51 4.35 1.30
C GLY A 84 1.72 5.86 1.47
N ALA A 85 0.91 6.62 0.74
CA ALA A 85 0.80 8.07 0.84
C ALA A 85 -0.41 8.47 1.69
N LEU A 86 -0.36 9.64 2.34
CA LEU A 86 -1.54 10.15 3.05
C LEU A 86 -2.48 10.84 2.05
N ALA A 87 -3.64 10.25 1.78
CA ALA A 87 -4.70 10.88 1.00
C ALA A 87 -5.41 11.92 1.87
N VAL A 88 -5.49 13.15 1.36
CA VAL A 88 -6.10 14.28 2.04
C VAL A 88 -7.24 14.80 1.17
N LEU A 89 -8.47 14.46 1.54
CA LEU A 89 -9.67 14.66 0.74
C LEU A 89 -10.62 15.65 1.40
N THR A 90 -11.42 16.29 0.57
CA THR A 90 -12.54 17.14 0.98
C THR A 90 -13.80 16.62 0.31
N LYS A 91 -14.91 16.56 1.05
CA LYS A 91 -16.22 16.24 0.49
C LYS A 91 -16.70 17.41 -0.38
N ALA A 92 -16.61 17.21 -1.70
CA ALA A 92 -16.93 18.21 -2.71
C ALA A 92 -18.43 18.24 -3.03
N GLU A 93 -19.06 17.06 -3.04
CA GLU A 93 -20.49 16.84 -3.29
C GLU A 93 -21.01 15.78 -2.30
N ASP A 94 -22.32 15.54 -2.26
CA ASP A 94 -22.94 14.63 -1.29
C ASP A 94 -22.35 13.21 -1.32
N ASP A 95 -21.93 12.77 -2.51
CA ASP A 95 -21.42 11.42 -2.76
C ASP A 95 -19.95 11.38 -3.18
N VAL A 96 -19.23 12.52 -3.19
CA VAL A 96 -17.89 12.60 -3.78
C VAL A 96 -16.90 13.29 -2.85
N VAL A 97 -15.73 12.66 -2.68
CA VAL A 97 -14.54 13.28 -2.09
C VAL A 97 -13.45 13.45 -3.14
N VAL A 98 -12.76 14.58 -3.08
CA VAL A 98 -11.67 14.94 -4.01
C VAL A 98 -10.50 15.48 -3.21
N GLY A 99 -9.28 15.16 -3.63
CA GLY A 99 -8.09 15.69 -2.99
C GLY A 99 -6.79 15.24 -3.64
N SER A 100 -5.72 15.32 -2.86
CA SER A 100 -4.36 14.98 -3.28
C SER A 100 -3.67 14.15 -2.20
N PHE A 101 -2.48 13.66 -2.53
CA PHE A 101 -1.62 13.01 -1.55
C PHE A 101 -0.67 14.01 -0.92
N ASP A 102 -0.47 13.90 0.39
CA ASP A 102 0.52 14.65 1.15
C ASP A 102 1.95 14.12 0.87
N GLU A 103 2.97 14.88 1.23
CA GLU A 103 4.37 14.44 1.13
C GLU A 103 4.75 13.40 2.19
N LEU A 104 4.01 13.35 3.29
CA LEU A 104 4.23 12.41 4.37
C LEU A 104 3.99 10.96 3.92
N THR A 105 4.97 10.11 4.23
CA THR A 105 4.84 8.65 4.13
C THR A 105 4.33 8.11 5.45
N GLY A 106 3.30 7.27 5.40
CA GLY A 106 2.70 6.65 6.58
C GLY A 106 2.77 5.14 6.48
N TYR A 107 3.53 4.50 7.36
CA TYR A 107 3.51 3.04 7.52
C TYR A 107 2.37 2.66 8.46
N PHE A 108 1.25 2.24 7.90
CA PHE A 108 0.09 1.81 8.66
C PHE A 108 -0.22 0.34 8.42
N MET A 109 -0.78 -0.32 9.44
CA MET A 109 -1.34 -1.64 9.27
C MET A 109 -2.47 -1.58 8.24
N PRO A 110 -2.59 -2.56 7.34
CA PRO A 110 -3.69 -2.58 6.38
C PRO A 110 -5.03 -2.67 7.09
N LEU A 111 -6.02 -1.98 6.54
CA LEU A 111 -7.41 -2.19 6.90
C LEU A 111 -7.73 -3.67 6.69
N ARG A 112 -8.40 -4.27 7.67
CA ARG A 112 -8.84 -5.67 7.58
C ARG A 112 -10.03 -5.71 6.64
N ASP A 113 -9.71 -5.69 5.37
CA ASP A 113 -10.70 -5.54 4.33
C ASP A 113 -11.34 -6.89 4.00
N ARG A 114 -12.66 -6.84 3.74
CA ARG A 114 -13.43 -7.91 3.12
C ARG A 114 -13.64 -7.66 1.63
N ALA A 115 -13.39 -6.44 1.15
CA ALA A 115 -13.43 -6.14 -0.26
C ALA A 115 -12.29 -6.90 -0.94
N GLU A 116 -12.66 -7.60 -2.01
CA GLU A 116 -11.70 -8.16 -2.95
C GLU A 116 -10.98 -6.98 -3.59
N ASP A 117 -9.83 -6.56 -3.04
CA ASP A 117 -8.89 -5.83 -3.86
C ASP A 117 -8.63 -6.74 -5.08
N PRO A 118 -8.97 -6.34 -6.33
CA PRO A 118 -8.72 -7.18 -7.50
C PRO A 118 -7.22 -7.50 -7.67
N ARG A 119 -6.37 -6.79 -6.93
CA ARG A 119 -4.95 -7.03 -6.81
C ARG A 119 -4.58 -8.15 -5.81
N GLY A 120 -5.44 -8.48 -4.86
CA GLY A 120 -5.22 -9.49 -3.83
C GLY A 120 -4.82 -8.92 -2.45
N PRO A 121 -4.79 -9.78 -1.41
CA PRO A 121 -4.49 -9.34 -0.04
C PRO A 121 -3.04 -8.87 0.10
N LEU A 122 -2.81 -7.99 1.09
CA LEU A 122 -1.47 -7.61 1.54
C LEU A 122 -0.84 -8.80 2.27
N GLU A 123 -0.12 -9.66 1.54
CA GLU A 123 0.42 -10.90 2.09
C GLU A 123 1.66 -10.68 2.97
N VAL A 124 1.72 -11.46 4.05
CA VAL A 124 2.85 -11.53 4.99
C VAL A 124 3.98 -12.35 4.38
N TYR A 125 5.18 -11.76 4.41
CA TYR A 125 6.48 -12.33 4.04
C TYR A 125 6.61 -13.86 4.16
N GLY A 126 6.98 -14.51 3.05
CA GLY A 126 7.47 -15.88 3.02
C GLY A 126 8.08 -16.19 1.65
N LEU A 127 9.28 -16.78 1.62
CA LEU A 127 9.82 -17.36 0.39
C LEU A 127 9.01 -18.64 0.09
N PRO A 128 8.51 -18.84 -1.15
CA PRO A 128 7.93 -20.11 -1.51
C PRO A 128 8.99 -21.21 -1.32
N GLN A 129 8.68 -22.16 -0.42
CA GLN A 129 9.46 -23.38 -0.22
C GLN A 129 9.10 -24.36 -1.34
N VAL A 130 9.56 -24.07 -2.56
CA VAL A 130 9.42 -24.98 -3.71
C VAL A 130 10.81 -25.10 -4.33
N ASP A 131 11.27 -26.33 -4.59
CA ASP A 131 12.45 -26.56 -5.44
C ASP A 131 12.28 -25.75 -6.72
N PRO A 132 13.16 -24.76 -7.03
CA PRO A 132 12.86 -23.85 -8.10
C PRO A 132 12.90 -24.62 -9.43
N PRO A 133 11.85 -24.54 -10.28
CA PRO A 133 12.00 -24.90 -11.68
C PRO A 133 13.12 -24.06 -12.32
N THR A 134 13.62 -24.47 -13.49
CA THR A 134 14.60 -23.68 -14.24
C THR A 134 14.12 -22.22 -14.36
N PRO A 135 14.89 -21.22 -13.88
CA PRO A 135 14.46 -19.83 -13.89
C PRO A 135 14.32 -19.30 -15.32
N TYR A 136 13.44 -18.33 -15.48
CA TYR A 136 13.56 -17.39 -16.61
C TYR A 136 14.61 -16.34 -16.24
N GLU A 137 15.76 -16.38 -16.91
CA GLU A 137 16.82 -15.39 -16.75
C GLU A 137 16.67 -14.25 -17.76
N ALA A 138 16.84 -13.02 -17.27
CA ALA A 138 16.83 -11.80 -18.06
C ALA A 138 17.85 -10.80 -17.51
N VAL A 139 17.96 -9.65 -18.17
CA VAL A 139 18.73 -8.50 -17.67
C VAL A 139 17.86 -7.26 -17.69
N THR A 140 18.08 -6.37 -16.74
CA THR A 140 17.36 -5.10 -16.61
C THR A 140 18.33 -3.94 -16.49
N ASP A 141 17.95 -2.78 -17.04
CA ASP A 141 18.61 -1.49 -16.80
C ASP A 141 18.07 -0.77 -15.56
N LEU A 142 17.00 -1.29 -14.96
CA LEU A 142 16.45 -0.78 -13.70
C LEU A 142 17.44 -1.02 -12.55
N ASN A 143 17.89 0.07 -11.93
CA ASN A 143 18.69 -0.03 -10.72
C ASN A 143 17.83 -0.62 -9.57
N PRO A 144 18.26 -1.70 -8.90
CA PRO A 144 17.52 -2.30 -7.79
C PRO A 144 17.34 -1.36 -6.59
N HIS A 145 18.14 -0.31 -6.47
CA HIS A 145 17.92 0.72 -5.44
C HIS A 145 16.76 1.67 -5.78
N ASP A 146 16.42 1.87 -7.06
CA ASP A 146 15.25 2.68 -7.45
C ASP A 146 13.94 2.02 -6.99
N LEU A 147 13.92 0.69 -6.90
CA LEU A 147 12.82 -0.10 -6.33
C LEU A 147 12.52 0.21 -4.85
N LEU A 148 13.47 0.84 -4.15
CA LEU A 148 13.34 1.24 -2.76
C LEU A 148 12.95 2.72 -2.59
N GLU A 149 12.90 3.50 -3.67
CA GLU A 149 12.44 4.91 -3.64
C GLU A 149 10.96 4.94 -3.25
N PRO A 150 10.56 5.60 -2.14
CA PRO A 150 9.17 5.62 -1.68
C PRO A 150 8.18 6.10 -2.74
N GLU A 151 8.57 7.08 -3.55
CA GLU A 151 7.74 7.63 -4.64
C GLU A 151 7.56 6.61 -5.77
N PHE A 152 8.56 5.78 -6.04
CA PHE A 152 8.42 4.71 -7.00
C PHE A 152 7.61 3.54 -6.44
N GLN A 153 7.76 3.20 -5.16
CA GLN A 153 6.93 2.18 -4.50
C GLN A 153 5.45 2.56 -4.54
N PHE A 154 5.12 3.80 -4.19
CA PHE A 154 3.76 4.31 -4.31
C PHE A 154 3.26 4.25 -5.76
N TRP A 155 4.08 4.66 -6.73
CA TRP A 155 3.74 4.58 -8.15
C TRP A 155 3.50 3.14 -8.63
N LEU A 156 4.32 2.19 -8.16
CA LEU A 156 4.24 0.77 -8.48
C LEU A 156 2.92 0.17 -7.98
N GLU A 157 2.50 0.53 -6.77
CA GLU A 157 1.21 0.11 -6.20
C GLU A 157 0.00 0.58 -7.01
N LEU A 158 0.10 1.70 -7.74
CA LEU A 158 -0.98 2.14 -8.63
C LEU A 158 -1.14 1.24 -9.86
N HIS A 159 -0.06 0.57 -10.28
CA HIS A 159 -0.02 -0.26 -11.48
C HIS A 159 -0.22 -1.74 -11.17
N LEU A 160 0.13 -2.17 -9.96
CA LEU A 160 0.23 -3.57 -9.58
C LEU A 160 -0.36 -3.86 -8.22
N ALA A 161 -0.69 -5.13 -8.06
CA ALA A 161 -0.87 -5.68 -6.74
C ALA A 161 0.31 -5.45 -5.81
N PRO A 162 0.08 -5.37 -4.49
CA PRO A 162 1.15 -5.20 -3.54
C PRO A 162 2.25 -6.23 -3.80
N VAL A 163 3.42 -5.71 -4.11
CA VAL A 163 4.63 -6.52 -4.30
C VAL A 163 5.44 -6.40 -3.03
N ASN A 164 5.80 -7.54 -2.45
CA ASN A 164 6.67 -7.55 -1.28
C ASN A 164 8.13 -7.48 -1.76
N LEU A 165 8.86 -6.51 -1.23
CA LEU A 165 10.27 -6.29 -1.53
C LEU A 165 11.11 -6.65 -0.31
N ALA A 166 12.17 -7.43 -0.51
CA ALA A 166 13.14 -7.75 0.54
C ALA A 166 14.55 -7.63 -0.03
N VAL A 167 15.45 -6.95 0.68
CA VAL A 167 16.85 -6.83 0.26
C VAL A 167 17.70 -7.75 1.11
N THR A 168 18.60 -8.47 0.47
CA THR A 168 19.68 -9.20 1.12
C THR A 168 21.00 -8.48 0.88
N GLU A 169 21.76 -8.24 1.94
CA GLU A 169 23.07 -7.61 1.83
C GLU A 169 24.09 -8.55 1.17
N PRO A 170 25.05 -8.01 0.40
CA PRO A 170 26.13 -8.81 -0.14
C PRO A 170 26.98 -9.41 0.98
N THR A 171 27.42 -10.65 0.78
CA THR A 171 28.40 -11.33 1.62
C THR A 171 29.70 -11.53 0.84
N GLU A 172 30.77 -11.99 1.51
CA GLU A 172 32.03 -12.34 0.83
C GLU A 172 31.86 -13.39 -0.28
N HIS A 173 30.78 -14.18 -0.25
CA HIS A 173 30.57 -15.32 -1.14
C HIS A 173 29.36 -15.18 -2.06
N GLN A 174 28.44 -14.24 -1.80
CA GLN A 174 27.22 -14.06 -2.59
C GLN A 174 26.90 -12.57 -2.76
N PRO A 175 26.58 -12.13 -3.99
CA PRO A 175 26.12 -10.77 -4.20
C PRO A 175 24.79 -10.54 -3.50
N GLY A 176 24.57 -9.32 -3.04
CA GLY A 176 23.29 -8.93 -2.46
C GLY A 176 22.19 -9.05 -3.51
N THR A 177 20.99 -9.39 -3.09
CA THR A 177 19.86 -9.65 -3.99
C THR A 177 18.62 -8.93 -3.48
N LEU A 178 17.93 -8.23 -4.38
CA LEU A 178 16.58 -7.75 -4.15
C LEU A 178 15.60 -8.86 -4.55
N LEU A 179 14.83 -9.34 -3.58
CA LEU A 179 13.71 -10.25 -3.77
C LEU A 179 12.43 -9.44 -4.01
N VAL A 180 11.71 -9.84 -5.04
CA VAL A 180 10.40 -9.34 -5.44
C VAL A 180 9.42 -10.50 -5.31
N HIS A 181 8.35 -10.35 -4.53
CA HIS A 181 7.41 -11.43 -4.26
C HIS A 181 5.96 -11.00 -4.50
N THR A 182 5.22 -11.82 -5.23
CA THR A 182 3.76 -11.78 -5.37
C THR A 182 3.17 -13.11 -4.88
N SER A 183 1.85 -13.24 -4.81
CA SER A 183 1.20 -14.44 -4.26
C SER A 183 1.58 -15.77 -4.95
N ASP A 184 1.86 -15.73 -6.26
CA ASP A 184 2.14 -16.92 -7.08
C ASP A 184 3.47 -16.89 -7.87
N SER A 185 4.25 -15.82 -7.72
CA SER A 185 5.45 -15.57 -8.51
C SER A 185 6.49 -14.81 -7.69
N TYR A 186 7.77 -15.01 -7.98
CA TYR A 186 8.84 -14.25 -7.36
C TYR A 186 9.98 -14.01 -8.34
N ALA A 187 10.76 -12.97 -8.08
CA ALA A 187 11.94 -12.63 -8.85
C ALA A 187 13.08 -12.17 -7.95
N THR A 188 14.29 -12.39 -8.41
CA THR A 188 15.51 -11.91 -7.76
C THR A 188 16.26 -11.00 -8.72
N VAL A 189 16.67 -9.83 -8.25
CA VAL A 189 17.50 -8.87 -8.99
C VAL A 189 18.84 -8.75 -8.26
N SER A 190 19.95 -8.97 -8.96
CA SER A 190 21.29 -8.74 -8.41
C SER A 190 21.43 -7.27 -8.03
N THR A 191 21.98 -6.98 -6.84
CA THR A 191 22.32 -5.60 -6.42
C THR A 191 23.59 -5.07 -7.07
N GLN A 192 24.43 -5.97 -7.58
CA GLN A 192 25.65 -5.62 -8.30
C GLN A 192 25.38 -5.60 -9.82
N PRO A 193 25.79 -4.53 -10.52
CA PRO A 193 25.67 -4.45 -11.96
C PRO A 193 26.70 -5.35 -12.64
N ARG A 194 26.36 -5.81 -13.84
CA ARG A 194 27.27 -6.46 -14.79
C ARG A 194 28.17 -5.41 -15.43
N VAL A 195 29.16 -5.86 -16.21
CA VAL A 195 30.13 -5.00 -16.90
C VAL A 195 29.47 -3.97 -17.83
N ASP A 196 28.32 -4.31 -18.40
CA ASP A 196 27.52 -3.45 -19.28
C ASP A 196 26.56 -2.50 -18.53
N GLY A 197 26.58 -2.51 -17.19
CA GLY A 197 25.70 -1.69 -16.36
C GLY A 197 24.31 -2.28 -16.11
N THR A 198 23.98 -3.46 -16.67
CA THR A 198 22.71 -4.13 -16.44
C THR A 198 22.72 -5.02 -15.20
N TYR A 199 21.56 -5.35 -14.67
CA TYR A 199 21.40 -6.22 -13.50
C TYR A 199 20.80 -7.57 -13.92
N LEU A 200 21.36 -8.66 -13.39
CA LEU A 200 20.82 -9.99 -13.61
C LEU A 200 19.47 -10.14 -12.89
N VAL A 201 18.47 -10.61 -13.64
CA VAL A 201 17.14 -10.93 -13.12
C VAL A 201 16.88 -12.42 -13.29
N ARG A 202 16.37 -13.07 -12.24
CA ARG A 202 15.83 -14.44 -12.32
C ARG A 202 14.40 -14.43 -11.84
N GLN A 203 13.49 -14.99 -12.64
CA GLN A 203 12.06 -14.98 -12.36
C GLN A 203 11.50 -16.40 -12.33
N PHE A 204 10.54 -16.61 -11.42
CA PHE A 204 9.92 -17.89 -11.13
C PHE A 204 8.41 -17.69 -10.93
N GLY A 205 7.63 -18.72 -11.29
CA GLY A 205 6.17 -18.71 -11.16
C GLY A 205 5.44 -18.45 -12.48
N ARG A 206 4.15 -18.12 -12.38
CA ARG A 206 3.26 -17.99 -13.55
C ARG A 206 3.39 -16.63 -14.24
N ARG A 207 3.83 -15.62 -13.50
CA ARG A 207 3.99 -14.24 -13.97
C ARG A 207 5.47 -13.86 -13.98
N ARG A 208 5.75 -12.71 -14.59
CA ARG A 208 7.08 -12.08 -14.60
C ARG A 208 7.00 -10.76 -13.84
N PRO A 209 7.20 -10.77 -12.50
CA PRO A 209 7.05 -9.57 -11.68
C PRO A 209 7.99 -8.44 -12.13
N CYS A 210 9.23 -8.76 -12.52
CA CYS A 210 10.20 -7.75 -12.96
C CYS A 210 9.79 -7.08 -14.27
N ASP A 211 9.23 -7.80 -15.24
CA ASP A 211 8.75 -7.21 -16.50
C ASP A 211 7.65 -6.15 -16.22
N THR A 212 6.80 -6.42 -15.22
CA THR A 212 5.72 -5.51 -14.85
C THR A 212 6.23 -4.31 -14.05
N ILE A 213 7.18 -4.53 -13.16
CA ILE A 213 7.93 -3.47 -12.46
C ILE A 213 8.63 -2.55 -13.45
N GLU A 214 9.32 -3.09 -14.44
CA GLU A 214 9.99 -2.31 -15.47
C GLU A 214 9.00 -1.46 -16.26
N THR A 215 7.83 -2.01 -16.58
CA THR A 215 6.77 -1.28 -17.26
C THR A 215 6.30 -0.08 -16.41
N ALA A 216 6.09 -0.29 -15.12
CA ALA A 216 5.73 0.79 -14.18
C ALA A 216 6.86 1.83 -14.05
N TRP A 217 8.11 1.39 -13.99
CA TRP A 217 9.29 2.27 -13.94
C TRP A 217 9.41 3.11 -15.21
N ARG A 218 9.34 2.50 -16.40
CA ARG A 218 9.38 3.22 -17.69
C ARG A 218 8.23 4.21 -17.81
N SER A 219 7.02 3.84 -17.36
CA SER A 219 5.88 4.76 -17.26
C SER A 219 6.19 5.97 -16.37
N ARG A 220 6.76 5.75 -15.19
CA ARG A 220 7.15 6.85 -14.29
C ARG A 220 8.19 7.78 -14.91
N GLN A 221 9.19 7.21 -15.58
CA GLN A 221 10.21 7.99 -16.29
C GLN A 221 9.59 8.85 -17.40
N HIS A 222 8.68 8.27 -18.18
CA HIS A 222 7.94 8.98 -19.24
C HIS A 222 7.15 10.18 -18.69
N HIS A 223 6.59 10.07 -17.48
CA HIS A 223 5.88 11.15 -16.80
C HIS A 223 6.77 12.15 -16.04
N GLY A 224 8.10 12.05 -16.20
CA GLY A 224 9.06 12.97 -15.56
C GLY A 224 9.22 12.74 -14.06
N ARG A 225 9.14 11.48 -13.62
CA ARG A 225 9.32 11.07 -12.21
C ARG A 225 8.44 11.85 -11.22
N PRO A 226 7.11 11.87 -11.41
CA PRO A 226 6.24 12.61 -10.50
C PRO A 226 6.36 12.09 -9.07
N GLY A 227 6.37 13.01 -8.11
CA GLY A 227 6.13 12.71 -6.71
C GLY A 227 4.63 12.53 -6.44
N ARG A 228 4.29 11.89 -5.32
CA ARG A 228 2.91 11.60 -4.91
C ARG A 228 2.02 12.85 -4.82
N THR A 229 2.58 14.00 -4.46
CA THR A 229 1.84 15.28 -4.36
C THR A 229 1.33 15.81 -5.70
N ARG A 230 1.85 15.30 -6.82
CA ARG A 230 1.32 15.59 -8.16
C ARG A 230 0.14 14.70 -8.53
N LEU A 231 -0.16 13.69 -7.73
CA LEU A 231 -1.32 12.83 -7.95
C LEU A 231 -2.51 13.38 -7.17
N GLY A 232 -3.65 13.37 -7.83
CA GLY A 232 -4.93 13.61 -7.19
C GLY A 232 -5.80 12.35 -7.21
N ILE A 233 -6.77 12.33 -6.32
CA ILE A 233 -7.72 11.23 -6.15
C ILE A 233 -9.14 11.77 -6.02
N ARG A 234 -10.07 11.07 -6.66
CA ARG A 234 -11.52 11.24 -6.54
C ARG A 234 -12.08 9.90 -6.14
N ALA A 235 -12.90 9.87 -5.09
CA ALA A 235 -13.66 8.69 -4.71
C ALA A 235 -15.14 9.05 -4.58
N SER A 236 -16.00 8.07 -4.87
CA SER A 236 -17.45 8.19 -4.83
C SER A 236 -18.05 7.14 -3.91
N THR A 237 -19.31 7.30 -3.51
CA THR A 237 -20.08 6.24 -2.85
C THR A 237 -20.31 5.02 -3.76
N ASP A 238 -20.24 5.20 -5.09
CA ASP A 238 -20.05 4.09 -6.04
C ASP A 238 -18.57 3.65 -6.04
N VAL A 239 -18.32 2.46 -5.50
CA VAL A 239 -16.97 1.85 -5.39
C VAL A 239 -16.24 1.71 -6.73
N ASN A 240 -16.97 1.68 -7.85
CA ASN A 240 -16.37 1.60 -9.18
C ASN A 240 -15.93 2.98 -9.73
N GLN A 241 -16.24 4.06 -9.02
CA GLN A 241 -15.95 5.44 -9.43
C GLN A 241 -14.85 6.09 -8.55
N GLN A 242 -13.76 5.35 -8.34
CA GLN A 242 -12.53 5.88 -7.77
C GLN A 242 -11.47 6.06 -8.87
N TYR A 243 -10.95 7.28 -9.00
CA TYR A 243 -9.98 7.63 -10.05
C TYR A 243 -8.79 8.36 -9.46
N LEU A 244 -7.62 8.09 -10.06
CA LEU A 244 -6.39 8.83 -9.82
C LEU A 244 -6.03 9.59 -11.08
N TRP A 245 -5.48 10.79 -10.93
CA TRP A 245 -4.94 11.55 -12.05
C TRP A 245 -3.59 12.17 -11.70
N LEU A 246 -2.79 12.45 -12.72
CA LEU A 246 -1.51 13.13 -12.60
C LEU A 246 -1.64 14.59 -13.04
N GLY A 247 -1.20 15.52 -12.20
CA GLY A 247 -1.22 16.97 -12.44
C GLY A 247 -2.36 17.69 -11.71
N SER A 248 -2.52 18.98 -12.01
CA SER A 248 -3.59 19.80 -11.43
C SER A 248 -4.94 19.39 -12.02
N HIS A 249 -5.93 19.15 -11.16
CA HIS A 249 -7.32 18.99 -11.57
C HIS A 249 -7.89 20.35 -11.97
N THR A 250 -7.66 20.77 -13.20
CA THR A 250 -8.43 21.84 -13.84
C THR A 250 -9.50 21.17 -14.70
N GLY A 251 -10.62 20.79 -14.10
CA GLY A 251 -11.68 20.07 -14.77
C GLY A 251 -13.02 20.26 -14.06
N ASP A 252 -13.63 21.41 -14.31
CA ASP A 252 -15.06 21.65 -14.14
C ASP A 252 -15.88 20.45 -14.65
N GLY A 253 -16.90 20.07 -13.89
CA GLY A 253 -17.76 18.93 -14.21
C GLY A 253 -18.49 19.16 -15.52
N SER A 254 -18.07 18.49 -16.59
CA SER A 254 -18.92 18.17 -17.74
C SER A 254 -18.19 17.28 -18.76
N LYS A 255 -18.53 16.00 -18.77
CA LYS A 255 -19.06 15.26 -19.94
C LYS A 255 -19.38 13.82 -19.59
#